data_AF-A0A960T1X5-F1
#
_entry.id   AF-A0A960T1X5-F1
#
_cell.length_a   1.000
_cell.length_b   1.000
_cell.length_c   1.000
_cell.angle_alpha   90.00
_cell.angle_beta   90.00
_cell.angle_gamma   90.00
#
_symmetry.space_group_name_H-M   'P 1'
#
loop_
_entity.id
_entity.type
_entity.pdbx_description
1 polymer ?
#
loop_
_entity_poly.entity_id
_entity_poly.type
_entity_poly.pdbx_seq_one_letter_code
_entity_poly.pdbx_strand_id
1 'polypeptide(L)'
;IAIAIGTVVDMGIVLCENILKHLDEAPPDEPRREVVYRACAEVGGAVFTAVMTTIISFLPVFTMEAAEGKLFKPLAYTKTFALAGSILVALTVIPPLAYGLLGRKRKKAGPRRPGFRWALLCLTGGLVVILLARDWAPLGPVFVIRNVLFVCLSIGTLLGVFLLFVHYYPRILSRVLGHKTLFLLGNSLVLLFGFSVWLGVPRLLGWLPDGIRQTSGFVRLAHAVPGLGKEFMPDLDEGAYLLMPTTMPHASIGEVMDVLRKQDMAIHAIPEVERAVGKLGRVDSPLDPAPISMIETLITYKSEFITDEAGHLRRFEYDESAGEFVRDERGELIEDPAGRPFRQWREEIRNPEDIWEEIVRAAAVPGTTSAPKLQPIAARIVMLQSGMRAPMGLKVYGPDLETIESVALEIEGWLKQ
;
A
#
# COMPACT_ATOMS: atom_id res chain seq x y z
N ILE A 1 0.79 -3.51 13.58
CA ILE A 1 -0.59 -3.74 14.10
C ILE A 1 -1.61 -3.91 12.97
N ALA A 2 -1.71 -3.00 11.99
CA ALA A 2 -2.72 -3.06 10.92
C ALA A 2 -2.91 -4.46 10.28
N ILE A 3 -1.80 -5.12 9.90
CA ILE A 3 -1.82 -6.47 9.31
C ILE A 3 -2.38 -7.54 10.26
N ALA A 4 -2.21 -7.36 11.58
CA ALA A 4 -2.63 -8.34 12.58
C ALA A 4 -4.12 -8.20 12.96
N ILE A 5 -4.72 -7.01 12.80
CA ILE A 5 -6.09 -6.74 13.26
C ILE A 5 -7.09 -7.75 12.68
N GLY A 6 -7.03 -8.03 11.39
CA GLY A 6 -7.92 -9.00 10.75
C GLY A 6 -7.83 -10.38 11.38
N THR A 7 -6.61 -10.90 11.55
CA THR A 7 -6.36 -12.20 12.20
C THR A 7 -6.75 -12.22 13.69
N VAL A 8 -6.59 -11.10 14.40
CA VAL A 8 -6.96 -10.97 15.83
C VAL A 8 -8.48 -11.05 15.99
N VAL A 9 -9.23 -10.34 15.13
CA VAL A 9 -10.69 -10.32 15.15
C VAL A 9 -11.27 -11.67 14.71
N ASP A 10 -10.66 -12.33 13.72
CA ASP A 10 -11.11 -13.63 13.18
C ASP A 10 -11.23 -14.70 14.28
N MET A 11 -10.28 -14.75 15.22
CA MET A 11 -10.32 -15.67 16.36
C MET A 11 -11.58 -15.47 17.22
N GLY A 12 -11.92 -14.20 17.48
CA GLY A 12 -13.11 -13.84 18.24
C GLY A 12 -14.39 -14.19 17.49
N ILE A 13 -14.41 -14.01 16.17
CA ILE A 13 -15.55 -14.40 15.31
C ILE A 13 -15.75 -15.90 15.35
N VAL A 14 -14.69 -16.69 15.12
CA VAL A 14 -14.75 -18.16 15.11
C VAL A 14 -15.27 -18.72 16.44
N LEU A 15 -14.78 -18.22 17.58
CA LEU A 15 -15.29 -18.63 18.89
C LEU A 15 -16.75 -18.21 19.09
N CYS A 16 -17.10 -16.96 18.81
CA CYS A 16 -18.47 -16.46 19.00
C CYS A 16 -19.47 -17.21 18.13
N GLU A 17 -19.13 -17.47 16.87
CA GLU A 17 -19.97 -18.21 15.94
C GLU A 17 -20.18 -19.66 16.40
N ASN A 18 -19.12 -20.33 16.85
CA ASN A 18 -19.27 -21.70 17.37
C ASN A 18 -20.13 -21.74 18.64
N ILE A 19 -19.95 -20.77 19.55
CA ILE A 19 -20.78 -20.62 20.75
C ILE A 19 -22.25 -20.39 20.37
N LEU A 20 -22.53 -19.48 19.42
CA LEU A 20 -23.89 -19.19 18.98
C LEU A 20 -24.57 -20.41 18.37
N LYS A 21 -23.87 -21.13 17.48
CA LYS A 21 -24.36 -22.36 16.87
C LYS A 21 -24.72 -23.41 17.94
N HIS A 22 -23.84 -23.64 18.90
CA HIS A 22 -24.11 -24.58 20.00
C HIS A 22 -25.26 -24.14 20.90
N LEU A 23 -25.40 -22.84 21.16
CA LEU A 23 -26.52 -22.30 21.95
C LEU A 23 -27.87 -22.41 21.22
N ASP A 24 -27.88 -22.37 19.89
CA ASP A 24 -29.09 -22.53 19.07
C ASP A 24 -29.49 -24.02 18.92
N GLU A 25 -28.52 -24.93 18.92
CA GLU A 25 -28.74 -26.39 18.84
C GLU A 25 -28.99 -27.06 20.21
N ALA A 26 -28.61 -26.40 21.31
CA ALA A 26 -28.69 -26.97 22.66
C ALA A 26 -30.14 -27.15 23.17
N PRO A 27 -30.44 -28.25 23.88
CA PRO A 27 -31.72 -28.46 24.55
C PRO A 27 -32.04 -27.34 25.57
N PRO A 28 -33.34 -27.01 25.80
CA PRO A 28 -33.74 -25.92 26.71
C PRO A 28 -33.29 -26.09 28.17
N ASP A 29 -33.06 -27.34 28.59
CA ASP A 29 -32.76 -27.72 29.96
C ASP A 29 -31.26 -27.82 30.26
N GLU A 30 -30.41 -27.68 29.23
CA GLU A 30 -28.96 -27.78 29.39
C GLU A 30 -28.37 -26.50 30.00
N PRO A 31 -27.49 -26.59 31.02
CA PRO A 31 -26.83 -25.42 31.57
C PRO A 31 -25.96 -24.75 30.52
N ARG A 32 -26.32 -23.52 30.14
CA ARG A 32 -25.62 -22.74 29.10
C ARG A 32 -24.12 -22.58 29.34
N ARG A 33 -23.66 -22.56 30.60
CA ARG A 33 -22.24 -22.54 30.92
C ARG A 33 -21.51 -23.74 30.32
N GLU A 34 -22.12 -24.92 30.38
CA GLU A 34 -21.57 -26.16 29.83
C GLU A 34 -21.56 -26.14 28.31
N VAL A 35 -22.63 -25.62 27.70
CA VAL A 35 -22.73 -25.43 26.25
C VAL A 35 -21.62 -24.49 25.74
N VAL A 36 -21.44 -23.34 26.39
CA VAL A 36 -20.37 -22.39 26.04
C VAL A 36 -18.99 -23.02 26.25
N TYR A 37 -18.76 -23.72 27.37
CA TYR A 37 -17.49 -24.38 27.63
C TYR A 37 -17.16 -25.43 26.55
N ARG A 38 -18.12 -26.27 26.18
CA ARG A 38 -17.94 -27.29 25.12
C ARG A 38 -17.64 -26.66 23.77
N ALA A 39 -18.39 -25.63 23.39
CA ALA A 39 -18.19 -24.92 22.12
C ALA A 39 -16.79 -24.28 22.04
N CYS A 40 -16.30 -23.70 23.14
CA CYS A 40 -14.95 -23.15 23.21
C CYS A 40 -13.88 -24.25 23.18
N ALA A 41 -14.11 -25.36 23.90
CA ALA A 41 -13.14 -26.46 24.00
C ALA A 41 -12.95 -27.20 22.66
N GLU A 42 -14.02 -27.32 21.86
CA GLU A 42 -13.96 -27.94 20.52
C GLU A 42 -13.01 -27.18 19.58
N VAL A 43 -13.08 -25.85 19.57
CA VAL A 43 -12.38 -25.01 18.59
C VAL A 43 -11.07 -24.43 19.13
N GLY A 44 -10.86 -24.42 20.46
CA GLY A 44 -9.69 -23.84 21.10
C GLY A 44 -8.36 -24.41 20.60
N GLY A 45 -8.28 -25.73 20.38
CA GLY A 45 -7.09 -26.37 19.83
C GLY A 45 -6.77 -25.92 18.41
N ALA A 46 -7.77 -25.90 17.52
CA ALA A 46 -7.62 -25.45 16.14
C ALA A 46 -7.19 -23.97 16.05
N VAL A 47 -7.81 -23.10 16.85
CA VAL A 47 -7.45 -21.67 16.92
C VAL A 47 -6.01 -21.50 17.40
N PHE A 48 -5.61 -22.19 18.47
CA PHE A 48 -4.24 -22.12 18.96
C PHE A 48 -3.22 -22.54 17.90
N THR A 49 -3.44 -23.68 17.23
CA THR A 49 -2.54 -24.17 16.18
C THR A 49 -2.45 -23.20 15.01
N ALA A 50 -3.59 -22.68 14.52
CA ALA A 50 -3.63 -21.75 13.40
C ALA A 50 -2.82 -20.47 13.68
N VAL A 51 -2.94 -19.93 14.89
CA VAL A 51 -2.20 -18.71 15.26
C VAL A 51 -0.73 -19.00 15.47
N MET A 52 -0.37 -20.13 16.10
CA MET A 52 1.01 -20.54 16.23
C MET A 52 1.69 -20.71 14.87
N THR A 53 1.03 -21.34 13.89
CA THR A 53 1.54 -21.43 12.52
C THR A 53 1.74 -20.05 11.90
N THR A 54 0.82 -19.11 12.16
CA THR A 54 0.93 -17.72 11.69
C THR A 54 2.08 -16.96 12.36
N ILE A 55 2.39 -17.23 13.63
CA ILE A 55 3.55 -16.63 14.31
C ILE A 55 4.84 -17.24 13.76
N ILE A 56 4.89 -18.57 13.61
CA ILE A 56 6.07 -19.29 13.13
C ILE A 56 6.41 -18.90 11.68
N SER A 57 5.41 -18.65 10.83
CA SER A 57 5.67 -18.22 9.44
C SER A 57 6.37 -16.87 9.33
N PHE A 58 6.33 -16.04 10.38
CA PHE A 58 7.05 -14.77 10.46
C PHE A 58 8.46 -14.91 11.06
N LEU A 59 8.84 -16.09 11.55
CA LEU A 59 10.17 -16.31 12.14
C LEU A 59 11.34 -15.95 11.19
N PRO A 60 11.28 -16.24 9.87
CA PRO A 60 12.34 -15.83 8.95
C PRO A 60 12.56 -14.31 8.86
N VAL A 61 11.56 -13.49 9.19
CA VAL A 61 11.74 -12.02 9.17
C VAL A 61 12.75 -11.58 10.24
N PHE A 62 12.87 -12.31 11.35
CA PHE A 62 13.86 -12.01 12.38
C PHE A 62 15.30 -12.34 11.96
N THR A 63 15.47 -13.19 10.93
CA THR A 63 16.80 -13.50 10.38
C THR A 63 17.28 -12.47 9.37
N MET A 64 16.43 -11.50 8.96
CA MET A 64 16.84 -10.40 8.08
C MET A 64 17.87 -9.51 8.78
N GLU A 65 18.86 -9.03 8.02
CA GLU A 65 19.93 -8.17 8.52
C GLU A 65 19.87 -6.76 7.90
N ALA A 66 20.81 -5.89 8.27
CA ALA A 66 20.97 -4.54 7.72
C ALA A 66 19.69 -3.67 7.80
N ALA A 67 19.41 -2.88 6.75
CA ALA A 67 18.27 -1.96 6.73
C ALA A 67 16.92 -2.68 6.61
N GLU A 68 16.84 -3.77 5.85
CA GLU A 68 15.64 -4.61 5.75
C GLU A 68 15.23 -5.10 7.15
N GLY A 69 16.19 -5.62 7.92
CA GLY A 69 15.96 -6.05 9.29
C GLY A 69 15.49 -4.91 10.20
N LYS A 70 16.08 -3.71 10.09
CA LYS A 70 15.66 -2.54 10.88
C LYS A 70 14.22 -2.10 10.55
N LEU A 71 13.80 -2.23 9.30
CA LEU A 71 12.45 -1.87 8.85
C LEU A 71 11.41 -2.94 9.22
N PHE A 72 11.70 -4.21 9.00
CA PHE A 72 10.71 -5.30 9.12
C PHE A 72 10.68 -6.00 10.48
N LYS A 73 11.76 -5.98 11.29
CA LYS A 73 11.74 -6.60 12.63
C LYS A 73 10.72 -5.97 13.57
N PRO A 74 10.60 -4.63 13.68
CA PRO A 74 9.56 -4.02 14.51
C PRO A 74 8.15 -4.43 14.08
N LEU A 75 7.91 -4.54 12.78
CA LEU A 75 6.64 -5.03 12.23
C LEU A 75 6.37 -6.47 12.68
N ALA A 76 7.37 -7.36 12.59
CA ALA A 76 7.26 -8.74 13.03
C ALA A 76 7.02 -8.84 14.54
N TYR A 77 7.73 -8.08 15.38
CA TYR A 77 7.51 -8.03 16.83
C TYR A 77 6.08 -7.62 17.17
N THR A 78 5.59 -6.51 16.61
CA THR A 78 4.24 -6.03 16.92
C THR A 78 3.17 -7.03 16.50
N LYS A 79 3.34 -7.72 15.37
CA LYS A 79 2.43 -8.77 14.92
C LYS A 79 2.46 -9.98 15.87
N THR A 80 3.64 -10.48 16.21
CA THR A 80 3.80 -11.64 17.11
C THR A 80 3.21 -11.38 18.47
N PHE A 81 3.49 -10.22 19.08
CA PHE A 81 2.92 -9.87 20.38
C PHE A 81 1.41 -9.66 20.33
N ALA A 82 0.89 -9.02 19.28
CA ALA A 82 -0.55 -8.85 19.09
C ALA A 82 -1.27 -10.19 18.94
N LEU A 83 -0.72 -11.12 18.16
CA LEU A 83 -1.29 -12.46 17.97
C LEU A 83 -1.22 -13.28 19.26
N ALA A 84 -0.09 -13.27 19.97
CA ALA A 84 0.06 -13.95 21.26
C ALA A 84 -0.94 -13.41 22.30
N GLY A 85 -1.08 -12.09 22.40
CA GLY A 85 -2.08 -11.45 23.25
C GLY A 85 -3.51 -11.79 22.83
N SER A 86 -3.77 -11.87 21.52
CA SER A 86 -5.08 -12.26 20.98
C SER A 86 -5.47 -13.68 21.35
N ILE A 87 -4.54 -14.65 21.31
CA ILE A 87 -4.82 -16.02 21.78
C ILE A 87 -5.22 -15.98 23.26
N LEU A 88 -4.47 -15.25 24.09
CA LEU A 88 -4.75 -15.14 25.52
C LEU A 88 -6.16 -14.56 25.73
N VAL A 89 -6.49 -13.46 25.08
CA VAL A 89 -7.83 -12.84 25.14
C VAL A 89 -8.90 -13.78 24.61
N ALA A 90 -8.67 -14.43 23.47
CA ALA A 90 -9.65 -15.31 22.83
C ALA A 90 -9.98 -16.54 23.68
N LEU A 91 -8.99 -17.15 24.33
CA LEU A 91 -9.22 -18.35 25.14
C LEU A 91 -9.64 -18.06 26.58
N THR A 92 -9.27 -16.90 27.14
CA THR A 92 -9.54 -16.59 28.56
C THR A 92 -10.63 -15.54 28.79
N VAL A 93 -10.70 -14.52 27.93
CA VAL A 93 -11.59 -13.35 28.14
C VAL A 93 -12.87 -13.46 27.32
N ILE A 94 -12.79 -13.91 26.06
CA ILE A 94 -13.97 -14.02 25.18
C ILE A 94 -15.02 -15.00 25.74
N PRO A 95 -14.68 -16.22 26.22
CA PRO A 95 -15.68 -17.17 26.72
C PRO A 95 -16.53 -16.64 27.89
N PRO A 96 -15.98 -16.07 28.97
CA PRO A 96 -16.80 -15.52 30.05
C PRO A 96 -17.60 -14.29 29.62
N LEU A 97 -17.06 -13.44 28.74
CA LEU A 97 -17.82 -12.30 28.17
C LEU A 97 -18.99 -12.78 27.29
N ALA A 98 -18.74 -13.77 26.43
CA ALA A 98 -19.75 -14.39 25.59
C ALA A 98 -20.84 -15.04 26.44
N TYR A 99 -20.48 -15.75 27.52
CA TYR A 99 -21.45 -16.26 28.48
C TYR A 99 -22.29 -15.14 29.14
N GLY A 100 -21.66 -14.04 29.56
CA GLY A 100 -22.37 -12.91 30.17
C GLY A 100 -23.33 -12.19 29.22
N LEU A 101 -22.95 -12.02 27.95
CA LEU A 101 -23.70 -11.28 26.94
C LEU A 101 -24.71 -12.15 26.20
N LEU A 102 -24.28 -13.31 25.68
CA LEU A 102 -25.07 -14.23 24.87
C LEU A 102 -25.81 -15.27 25.73
N GLY A 103 -25.28 -15.59 26.91
CA GLY A 103 -25.84 -16.59 27.82
C GLY A 103 -27.07 -16.12 28.59
N ARG A 104 -27.42 -14.82 28.60
CA ARG A 104 -28.70 -14.34 29.17
C ARG A 104 -29.88 -15.01 28.45
N LYS A 105 -30.82 -15.60 29.21
CA LYS A 105 -32.06 -16.18 28.65
C LYS A 105 -32.70 -15.12 27.76
N ARG A 106 -32.61 -15.34 26.44
CA ARG A 106 -33.52 -14.70 25.49
C ARG A 106 -34.88 -15.20 25.92
N LYS A 107 -35.65 -14.41 26.69
CA LYS A 107 -37.10 -14.59 26.72
C LYS A 107 -37.46 -14.67 25.25
N LYS A 108 -38.02 -15.80 24.78
CA LYS A 108 -38.54 -15.90 23.40
C LYS A 108 -39.33 -14.62 23.21
N ALA A 109 -38.79 -13.69 22.43
CA ALA A 109 -39.48 -12.45 22.17
C ALA A 109 -40.74 -12.93 21.44
N GLY A 110 -41.90 -12.82 22.09
CA GLY A 110 -43.18 -13.08 21.44
C GLY A 110 -43.18 -12.35 20.10
N PRO A 111 -43.85 -12.90 19.06
CA PRO A 111 -43.59 -12.59 17.66
C PRO A 111 -43.53 -11.07 17.46
N ARG A 112 -42.33 -10.50 17.53
CA ARG A 112 -42.12 -9.08 17.27
C ARG A 112 -42.47 -8.94 15.80
N ARG A 113 -43.49 -8.13 15.51
CA ARG A 113 -44.03 -7.92 14.16
C ARG A 113 -42.86 -7.89 13.18
N PRO A 114 -42.85 -8.72 12.12
CA PRO A 114 -41.71 -8.85 11.22
C PRO A 114 -41.23 -7.49 10.70
N GLY A 115 -42.14 -6.53 10.53
CA GLY A 115 -41.82 -5.14 10.18
C GLY A 115 -40.90 -4.40 11.15
N PHE A 116 -40.96 -4.65 12.47
CA PHE A 116 -40.08 -3.99 13.44
C PHE A 116 -38.63 -4.50 13.36
N ARG A 117 -38.45 -5.81 13.09
CA ARG A 117 -37.10 -6.39 12.93
C ARG A 117 -36.46 -5.91 11.64
N TRP A 118 -37.21 -5.88 10.54
CA TRP A 118 -36.75 -5.32 9.26
C TRP A 118 -36.48 -3.82 9.36
N ALA A 119 -37.34 -3.05 10.03
CA ALA A 119 -37.12 -1.62 10.26
C ALA A 119 -35.83 -1.36 11.05
N LEU A 120 -35.57 -2.14 12.10
CA LEU A 120 -34.33 -2.00 12.88
C LEU A 120 -33.10 -2.33 12.03
N LEU A 121 -33.14 -3.42 11.25
CA LEU A 121 -32.04 -3.83 10.37
C LEU A 121 -31.76 -2.79 9.29
N CYS A 122 -32.80 -2.26 8.64
CA CYS A 122 -32.69 -1.20 7.65
C CYS A 122 -32.14 0.09 8.27
N LEU A 123 -32.56 0.43 9.50
CA LEU A 123 -32.06 1.62 10.20
C LEU A 123 -30.59 1.47 10.58
N THR A 124 -30.19 0.32 11.12
CA THR A 124 -28.76 0.05 11.42
C THR A 124 -27.92 -0.04 10.17
N GLY A 125 -28.42 -0.69 9.11
CA GLY A 125 -27.72 -0.80 7.83
C GLY A 125 -27.56 0.56 7.14
N GLY A 126 -28.61 1.39 7.15
CA GLY A 126 -28.58 2.76 6.64
C GLY A 126 -27.57 3.63 7.41
N LEU A 127 -27.55 3.54 8.74
CA LEU A 127 -26.56 4.25 9.55
C LEU A 127 -25.12 3.83 9.21
N VAL A 128 -24.88 2.52 9.07
CA VAL A 128 -23.55 1.98 8.71
C VAL A 128 -23.13 2.46 7.31
N VAL A 129 -24.02 2.44 6.33
CA VAL A 129 -23.75 2.97 4.98
C VAL A 129 -23.39 4.44 5.02
N ILE A 130 -24.11 5.26 5.80
CA ILE A 130 -23.84 6.70 5.92
C ILE A 130 -22.48 6.95 6.55
N LEU A 131 -22.16 6.24 7.64
CA LEU A 131 -20.85 6.38 8.31
C LEU A 131 -19.71 5.95 7.39
N LEU A 132 -19.81 4.78 6.75
CA LEU A 132 -18.81 4.31 5.79
C LEU A 132 -18.67 5.24 4.59
N ALA A 133 -19.77 5.78 4.05
CA ALA A 133 -19.69 6.70 2.91
C ALA A 133 -19.01 8.02 3.28
N ARG A 134 -19.15 8.48 4.52
CA ARG A 134 -18.50 9.70 5.02
C ARG A 134 -17.00 9.48 5.27
N ASP A 135 -16.64 8.36 5.88
CA ASP A 135 -15.25 8.09 6.29
C ASP A 135 -14.40 7.51 5.14
N TRP A 136 -14.97 6.61 4.32
CA TRP A 136 -14.22 5.94 3.24
C TRP A 136 -14.12 6.78 1.96
N ALA A 137 -15.13 7.61 1.66
CA ALA A 137 -15.19 8.50 0.49
C ALA A 137 -14.59 7.92 -0.82
N PRO A 138 -15.06 6.74 -1.29
CA PRO A 138 -14.37 5.95 -2.32
C PRO A 138 -14.29 6.61 -3.71
N LEU A 139 -15.21 7.52 -4.05
CA LEU A 139 -15.18 8.30 -5.30
C LEU A 139 -14.62 9.71 -5.09
N GLY A 140 -13.89 9.91 -4.00
CA GLY A 140 -13.39 11.19 -3.56
C GLY A 140 -14.38 11.94 -2.66
N PRO A 141 -13.93 13.02 -2.01
CA PRO A 141 -14.70 13.67 -0.93
C PRO A 141 -15.81 14.59 -1.45
N VAL A 142 -15.78 14.86 -2.76
CA VAL A 142 -16.67 15.74 -3.51
C VAL A 142 -18.09 15.15 -3.64
N PHE A 143 -18.22 13.83 -3.87
CA PHE A 143 -19.49 13.26 -4.32
C PHE A 143 -20.22 12.48 -3.21
N VAL A 144 -20.81 13.17 -2.23
CA VAL A 144 -21.46 12.54 -1.06
C VAL A 144 -22.56 11.54 -1.45
N ILE A 145 -23.49 11.94 -2.33
CA ILE A 145 -24.60 11.06 -2.76
C ILE A 145 -24.08 9.86 -3.57
N ARG A 146 -23.10 10.08 -4.46
CA ARG A 146 -22.48 8.99 -5.24
C ARG A 146 -21.69 8.06 -4.33
N ASN A 147 -21.05 8.56 -3.27
CA ASN A 147 -20.37 7.74 -2.26
C ASN A 147 -21.38 6.87 -1.50
N VAL A 148 -22.51 7.43 -1.06
CA VAL A 148 -23.57 6.64 -0.39
C VAL A 148 -24.14 5.57 -1.32
N LEU A 149 -24.43 5.92 -2.58
CA LEU A 149 -24.93 4.97 -3.57
C LEU A 149 -23.90 3.89 -3.89
N PHE A 150 -22.63 4.28 -4.03
CA PHE A 150 -21.52 3.35 -4.25
C PHE A 150 -21.36 2.38 -3.08
N VAL A 151 -21.33 2.87 -1.83
CA VAL A 151 -21.23 2.03 -0.63
C VAL A 151 -22.44 1.10 -0.50
N CYS A 152 -23.65 1.61 -0.75
CA CYS A 152 -24.87 0.80 -0.75
C CYS A 152 -24.80 -0.30 -1.83
N LEU A 153 -24.36 0.03 -3.04
CA LEU A 153 -24.15 -0.93 -4.12
C LEU A 153 -23.06 -1.94 -3.77
N SER A 154 -21.93 -1.53 -3.19
CA SER A 154 -20.84 -2.42 -2.79
C SER A 154 -21.29 -3.40 -1.73
N ILE A 155 -21.96 -2.93 -0.66
CA ILE A 155 -22.50 -3.79 0.40
C ILE A 155 -23.61 -4.69 -0.16
N GLY A 156 -24.52 -4.15 -0.96
CA GLY A 156 -25.60 -4.90 -1.60
C GLY A 156 -25.07 -5.99 -2.54
N THR A 157 -24.04 -5.68 -3.33
CA THR A 157 -23.38 -6.64 -4.21
C THR A 157 -22.66 -7.71 -3.39
N LEU A 158 -21.92 -7.33 -2.35
CA LEU A 158 -21.24 -8.26 -1.45
C LEU A 158 -22.24 -9.23 -0.80
N LEU A 159 -23.31 -8.72 -0.19
CA LEU A 159 -24.37 -9.53 0.41
C LEU A 159 -25.11 -10.38 -0.62
N GLY A 160 -25.39 -9.82 -1.81
CA GLY A 160 -26.01 -10.53 -2.91
C GLY A 160 -25.16 -11.70 -3.39
N VAL A 161 -23.85 -11.50 -3.53
CA VAL A 161 -22.86 -12.55 -3.84
C VAL A 161 -22.83 -13.60 -2.72
N PHE A 162 -22.85 -13.21 -1.45
CA PHE A 162 -22.92 -14.17 -0.34
C PHE A 162 -24.19 -15.01 -0.36
N LEU A 163 -25.35 -14.40 -0.57
CA LEU A 163 -26.63 -15.12 -0.65
C LEU A 163 -26.67 -16.07 -1.84
N LEU A 164 -26.21 -15.60 -3.00
CA LEU A 164 -26.06 -16.42 -4.20
C LEU A 164 -25.09 -17.57 -3.94
N PHE A 165 -23.95 -17.30 -3.32
CA PHE A 165 -22.99 -18.32 -2.93
C PHE A 165 -23.62 -19.36 -2.01
N VAL A 166 -24.29 -18.98 -0.92
CA VAL A 166 -24.97 -19.93 -0.02
C VAL A 166 -26.01 -20.78 -0.78
N HIS A 167 -26.74 -20.19 -1.72
CA HIS A 167 -27.74 -20.91 -2.51
C HIS A 167 -27.13 -21.90 -3.52
N TYR A 168 -26.05 -21.52 -4.19
CA TYR A 168 -25.42 -22.32 -5.24
C TYR A 168 -24.30 -23.24 -4.74
N TYR A 169 -23.70 -22.94 -3.58
CA TYR A 169 -22.57 -23.67 -3.02
C TYR A 169 -22.87 -25.18 -2.84
N PRO A 170 -24.02 -25.61 -2.31
CA PRO A 170 -24.33 -27.04 -2.22
C PRO A 170 -24.37 -27.74 -3.59
N ARG A 171 -24.86 -27.05 -4.63
CA ARG A 171 -24.91 -27.56 -6.01
C ARG A 171 -23.53 -27.60 -6.66
N ILE A 172 -22.68 -26.62 -6.38
CA ILE A 172 -21.29 -26.58 -6.88
C ILE A 172 -20.49 -27.69 -6.20
N LEU A 173 -20.60 -27.80 -4.88
CA LEU A 173 -19.91 -28.81 -4.08
C LEU A 173 -20.26 -30.22 -4.53
N SER A 174 -21.55 -30.52 -4.76
CA SER A 174 -21.96 -31.85 -5.23
C SER A 174 -21.40 -32.19 -6.61
N ARG A 175 -21.37 -31.23 -7.55
CA ARG A 175 -20.76 -31.43 -8.88
C ARG A 175 -19.25 -31.62 -8.81
N VAL A 176 -18.56 -30.85 -7.98
CA VAL A 176 -17.11 -30.96 -7.74
C VAL A 176 -16.77 -32.32 -7.13
N LEU A 177 -17.55 -32.79 -6.16
CA LEU A 177 -17.38 -34.11 -5.56
C LEU A 177 -17.69 -35.24 -6.55
N GLY A 178 -18.54 -35.02 -7.55
CA GLY A 178 -18.79 -35.97 -8.64
C GLY A 178 -17.66 -36.05 -9.67
N HIS A 179 -16.92 -34.95 -9.89
CA HIS A 179 -15.84 -34.85 -10.88
C HIS A 179 -14.52 -34.40 -10.22
N LYS A 180 -14.08 -35.13 -9.19
CA LYS A 180 -12.90 -34.78 -8.38
C LYS A 180 -11.64 -34.62 -9.22
N THR A 181 -11.44 -35.46 -10.23
CA THR A 181 -10.28 -35.42 -11.14
C THR A 181 -10.23 -34.13 -11.95
N LEU A 182 -11.38 -33.70 -12.50
CA LEU A 182 -11.48 -32.45 -13.26
C LEU A 182 -11.20 -31.24 -12.36
N PHE A 183 -11.73 -31.25 -11.14
CA PHE A 183 -11.47 -30.18 -10.17
C PHE A 183 -10.00 -30.10 -9.76
N LEU A 184 -9.37 -31.25 -9.47
CA LEU A 184 -7.94 -31.32 -9.17
C LEU A 184 -7.10 -30.86 -10.36
N LEU A 185 -7.46 -31.25 -11.59
CA LEU A 185 -6.79 -30.78 -12.80
C LEU A 185 -6.92 -29.26 -12.97
N GLY A 186 -8.10 -28.69 -12.69
CA GLY A 186 -8.31 -27.24 -12.68
C GLY A 186 -7.40 -26.52 -11.67
N ASN A 187 -7.31 -27.01 -10.43
CA ASN A 187 -6.42 -26.43 -9.42
C ASN A 187 -4.94 -26.56 -9.82
N SER A 188 -4.54 -27.70 -10.37
CA SER A 188 -3.18 -27.90 -10.88
C SER A 188 -2.85 -26.94 -12.03
N LEU A 189 -3.79 -26.64 -12.91
CA LEU A 189 -3.62 -25.64 -13.97
C LEU A 189 -3.48 -24.23 -13.40
N VAL A 190 -4.27 -23.86 -12.39
CA VAL A 190 -4.14 -22.57 -11.70
C VAL A 190 -2.77 -22.44 -11.04
N LEU A 191 -2.30 -23.50 -10.36
CA LEU A 191 -0.95 -23.54 -9.77
C LEU A 191 0.14 -23.42 -10.84
N LEU A 192 0.01 -24.14 -11.95
CA LEU A 192 0.96 -24.07 -13.07
C LEU A 192 0.99 -22.69 -13.70
N PHE A 193 -0.18 -22.07 -13.89
CA PHE A 193 -0.29 -20.69 -14.37
C PHE A 193 0.36 -19.71 -13.39
N GLY A 194 0.06 -19.81 -12.10
CA GLY A 194 0.69 -18.98 -11.05
C GLY A 194 2.21 -19.13 -11.04
N PHE A 195 2.73 -20.35 -11.18
CA PHE A 195 4.16 -20.62 -11.29
C PHE A 195 4.77 -20.02 -12.56
N SER A 196 4.03 -20.03 -13.67
CA SER A 196 4.43 -19.38 -14.93
C SER A 196 4.50 -17.87 -14.83
N VAL A 197 3.57 -17.24 -14.12
CA VAL A 197 3.61 -15.80 -13.85
C VAL A 197 4.76 -15.45 -12.92
N TRP A 198 5.03 -16.26 -11.90
CA TRP A 198 6.11 -16.01 -10.95
C TRP A 198 7.49 -16.09 -11.59
N LEU A 199 7.80 -17.22 -12.26
CA LEU A 199 9.14 -17.49 -12.78
C LEU A 199 9.37 -16.98 -14.20
N GLY A 200 8.28 -16.77 -14.96
CA GLY A 200 8.32 -16.48 -16.38
C GLY A 200 8.38 -17.76 -17.23
N VAL A 201 7.68 -17.71 -18.37
CA VAL A 201 7.68 -18.79 -19.35
C VAL A 201 9.08 -19.14 -19.87
N PRO A 202 9.98 -18.17 -20.12
CA PRO A 202 11.34 -18.46 -20.58
C PRO A 202 12.15 -19.34 -19.62
N ARG A 203 11.98 -19.15 -18.30
CA ARG A 203 12.71 -19.95 -17.29
C ARG A 203 12.07 -21.33 -17.11
N LEU A 204 10.75 -21.43 -17.16
CA LEU A 204 10.05 -22.71 -16.99
C LEU A 204 10.21 -23.67 -18.15
N LEU A 205 10.15 -23.14 -19.37
CA LEU A 205 10.24 -23.92 -20.60
C LEU A 205 11.61 -23.82 -21.26
N GLY A 206 12.62 -23.35 -20.51
CA GLY A 206 14.00 -23.22 -21.00
C GLY A 206 14.66 -24.56 -21.36
N TRP A 207 14.12 -25.68 -20.87
CA TRP A 207 14.58 -27.03 -21.21
C TRP A 207 14.14 -27.50 -22.61
N LEU A 208 13.26 -26.75 -23.29
CA LEU A 208 12.82 -27.10 -24.66
C LEU A 208 13.95 -26.87 -25.69
N PRO A 209 14.03 -27.68 -26.76
CA PRO A 209 14.97 -27.48 -27.86
C PRO A 209 14.84 -26.09 -28.51
N ASP A 210 15.96 -25.56 -29.03
CA ASP A 210 16.01 -24.21 -29.62
C ASP A 210 15.01 -24.01 -30.77
N GLY A 211 14.71 -25.06 -31.54
CA GLY A 211 13.70 -25.00 -32.62
C GLY A 211 12.29 -24.65 -32.13
N ILE A 212 11.92 -25.04 -30.91
CA ILE A 212 10.62 -24.70 -30.31
C ILE A 212 10.67 -23.29 -29.70
N ARG A 213 11.80 -22.92 -29.07
CA ARG A 213 11.99 -21.59 -28.47
C ARG A 213 11.97 -20.45 -29.49
N GLN A 214 12.41 -20.72 -30.72
CA GLN A 214 12.39 -19.74 -31.83
C GLN A 214 11.03 -19.66 -32.55
N THR A 215 10.06 -20.52 -32.20
CA THR A 215 8.74 -20.47 -32.82
C THR A 215 7.99 -19.20 -32.38
N SER A 216 7.29 -18.55 -33.30
CA SER A 216 6.55 -17.30 -33.05
C SER A 216 5.54 -17.40 -31.89
N GLY A 217 4.93 -18.56 -31.69
CA GLY A 217 4.04 -18.83 -30.55
C GLY A 217 4.77 -18.81 -29.20
N PHE A 218 5.99 -19.35 -29.13
CA PHE A 218 6.78 -19.35 -27.91
C PHE A 218 7.27 -17.94 -27.56
N VAL A 219 7.74 -17.19 -28.55
CA VAL A 219 8.20 -15.80 -28.35
C VAL A 219 7.06 -14.91 -27.85
N ARG A 220 5.86 -15.03 -28.43
CA ARG A 220 4.66 -14.31 -27.95
C ARG A 220 4.31 -14.68 -26.50
N LEU A 221 4.38 -15.97 -26.17
CA LEU A 221 4.09 -16.45 -24.82
C LEU A 221 5.14 -15.95 -23.81
N ALA A 222 6.42 -15.96 -24.20
CA ALA A 222 7.53 -15.43 -23.43
C ALA A 222 7.40 -13.93 -23.14
N HIS A 223 6.92 -13.14 -24.11
CA HIS A 223 6.67 -11.71 -23.93
C HIS A 223 5.41 -11.43 -23.11
N ALA A 224 4.37 -12.26 -23.23
CA ALA A 224 3.15 -12.12 -22.44
C ALA A 224 3.37 -12.46 -20.95
N VAL A 225 4.27 -13.40 -20.66
CA VAL A 225 4.58 -13.85 -19.30
C VAL A 225 6.11 -13.90 -19.09
N PRO A 226 6.76 -12.73 -18.95
CA PRO A 226 8.21 -12.65 -18.78
C PRO A 226 8.67 -13.08 -17.39
N GLY A 227 7.77 -13.08 -16.41
CA GLY A 227 8.06 -13.32 -15.00
C GLY A 227 7.97 -12.03 -14.18
N LEU A 228 7.86 -12.16 -12.85
CA LEU A 228 7.86 -11.00 -11.97
C LEU A 228 9.25 -10.36 -11.88
N GLY A 229 9.28 -9.02 -11.95
CA GLY A 229 10.48 -8.23 -11.67
C GLY A 229 10.94 -8.36 -10.22
N LYS A 230 12.16 -7.89 -9.94
CA LYS A 230 12.73 -7.84 -8.60
C LYS A 230 13.24 -6.44 -8.34
N GLU A 231 12.82 -5.88 -7.22
CA GLU A 231 13.32 -4.63 -6.68
C GLU A 231 13.72 -4.86 -5.23
N PHE A 232 14.63 -4.02 -4.72
CA PHE A 232 15.12 -4.15 -3.35
C PHE A 232 14.03 -3.79 -2.33
N MET A 233 13.34 -2.67 -2.56
CA MET A 233 12.26 -2.14 -1.72
C MET A 233 11.40 -1.20 -2.58
N PRO A 234 10.08 -1.13 -2.35
CA PRO A 234 9.24 -0.13 -3.02
C PRO A 234 9.64 1.29 -2.58
N ASP A 235 9.61 2.22 -3.52
CA ASP A 235 9.83 3.63 -3.22
C ASP A 235 8.72 4.13 -2.27
N LEU A 236 9.12 4.58 -1.08
CA LEU A 236 8.22 5.26 -0.16
C LEU A 236 8.14 6.72 -0.57
N ASP A 237 6.96 7.31 -0.46
CA ASP A 237 6.76 8.73 -0.74
C ASP A 237 6.96 9.58 0.53
N GLU A 238 7.93 10.48 0.47
CA GLU A 238 8.33 11.40 1.52
C GLU A 238 7.73 12.81 1.35
N GLY A 239 6.99 13.07 0.27
CA GLY A 239 6.46 14.41 -0.04
C GLY A 239 7.54 15.42 -0.47
N ALA A 240 8.74 14.93 -0.78
CA ALA A 240 9.88 15.74 -1.20
C ALA A 240 10.79 15.00 -2.16
N TYR A 241 11.51 15.76 -2.98
CA TYR A 241 12.56 15.28 -3.86
C TYR A 241 13.92 15.87 -3.48
N LEU A 242 14.97 15.12 -3.77
CA LEU A 242 16.35 15.57 -3.64
C LEU A 242 17.01 15.56 -5.02
N LEU A 243 17.18 16.76 -5.59
CA LEU A 243 17.80 16.97 -6.89
C LEU A 243 19.32 17.17 -6.69
N MET A 244 20.15 16.34 -7.32
CA MET A 244 21.62 16.37 -7.13
C MET A 244 22.42 16.43 -8.44
N PRO A 245 22.37 17.54 -9.18
CA PRO A 245 23.16 17.70 -10.39
C PRO A 245 24.62 18.00 -10.04
N THR A 246 25.53 17.61 -10.92
CA THR A 246 26.95 17.94 -10.82
C THR A 246 27.39 18.73 -12.04
N THR A 247 28.12 19.82 -11.82
CA THR A 247 28.77 20.61 -12.87
C THR A 247 30.16 20.05 -13.19
N MET A 248 30.84 20.66 -14.16
CA MET A 248 32.26 20.39 -14.41
C MET A 248 33.10 20.61 -13.13
N PRO A 249 34.10 19.76 -12.84
CA PRO A 249 34.90 19.85 -11.61
C PRO A 249 35.71 21.15 -11.45
N HIS A 250 36.04 21.81 -12.56
CA HIS A 250 36.81 23.05 -12.60
C HIS A 250 35.94 24.31 -12.56
N ALA A 251 34.62 24.17 -12.41
CA ALA A 251 33.71 25.32 -12.36
C ALA A 251 34.00 26.20 -11.14
N SER A 252 34.04 27.52 -11.35
CA SER A 252 34.19 28.47 -10.26
C SER A 252 32.95 28.50 -9.37
N ILE A 253 33.10 28.89 -8.09
CA ILE A 253 31.96 29.08 -7.18
C ILE A 253 30.92 30.03 -7.80
N GLY A 254 31.37 31.09 -8.47
CA GLY A 254 30.48 32.06 -9.12
C GLY A 254 29.60 31.44 -10.20
N GLU A 255 30.17 30.56 -11.03
CA GLU A 255 29.42 29.84 -12.07
C GLU A 255 28.42 28.85 -11.45
N VAL A 256 28.85 28.07 -10.44
CA VAL A 256 27.95 27.14 -9.77
C VAL A 256 26.79 27.87 -9.09
N MET A 257 27.03 29.02 -8.47
CA MET A 257 25.96 29.84 -7.89
C MET A 257 24.99 30.37 -8.95
N ASP A 258 25.48 30.72 -10.15
CA ASP A 258 24.61 31.17 -11.24
C ASP A 258 23.73 30.02 -11.76
N VAL A 259 24.30 28.83 -11.94
CA VAL A 259 23.57 27.60 -12.26
C VAL A 259 22.52 27.29 -11.20
N LEU A 260 22.92 27.27 -9.92
CA LEU A 260 22.02 27.01 -8.80
C LEU A 260 20.85 28.00 -8.77
N ARG A 261 21.13 29.30 -8.96
CA ARG A 261 20.09 30.34 -8.97
C ARG A 261 19.11 30.13 -10.12
N LYS A 262 19.59 29.81 -11.32
CA LYS A 262 18.73 29.52 -12.48
C LYS A 262 17.86 28.30 -12.24
N GLN A 263 18.43 27.23 -11.69
CA GLN A 263 17.68 26.02 -11.33
C GLN A 263 16.61 26.30 -10.28
N ASP A 264 16.97 26.98 -9.17
CA ASP A 264 16.03 27.32 -8.11
C ASP A 264 14.88 28.21 -8.64
N MET A 265 15.18 29.19 -9.50
CA MET A 265 14.15 30.02 -10.15
C MET A 265 13.22 29.20 -11.05
N ALA A 266 13.77 28.28 -11.86
CA ALA A 266 12.98 27.44 -12.76
C ALA A 266 12.11 26.44 -12.00
N ILE A 267 12.64 25.84 -10.93
CA ILE A 267 11.91 24.90 -10.07
C ILE A 267 10.80 25.62 -9.31
N HIS A 268 11.06 26.81 -8.77
CA HIS A 268 10.06 27.61 -8.06
C HIS A 268 8.94 28.13 -8.99
N ALA A 269 9.16 28.17 -10.30
CA ALA A 269 8.11 28.53 -11.26
C ALA A 269 7.05 27.42 -11.43
N ILE A 270 7.34 26.19 -10.98
CA ILE A 270 6.41 25.05 -11.05
C ILE A 270 5.32 25.23 -9.98
N PRO A 271 4.02 25.27 -10.34
CA PRO A 271 2.93 25.53 -9.38
C PRO A 271 2.80 24.51 -8.25
N GLU A 272 3.14 23.25 -8.52
CA GLU A 272 3.10 22.15 -7.56
C GLU A 272 4.23 22.22 -6.52
N VAL A 273 5.33 22.90 -6.82
CA VAL A 273 6.45 23.08 -5.88
C VAL A 273 6.05 24.08 -4.81
N GLU A 274 6.24 23.71 -3.55
CA GLU A 274 6.04 24.59 -2.41
C GLU A 274 7.33 25.36 -2.09
N ARG A 275 8.46 24.65 -2.03
CA ARG A 275 9.75 25.25 -1.72
C ARG A 275 10.87 24.46 -2.37
N ALA A 276 11.83 25.18 -2.94
CA ALA A 276 13.11 24.62 -3.38
C ALA A 276 14.23 25.32 -2.62
N VAL A 277 15.13 24.54 -2.01
CA VAL A 277 16.31 25.07 -1.30
C VAL A 277 17.55 24.40 -1.85
N GLY A 278 18.26 25.13 -2.69
CA GLY A 278 19.56 24.75 -3.21
C GLY A 278 20.68 24.94 -2.20
N LYS A 279 21.59 23.97 -2.16
CA LYS A 279 22.87 24.05 -1.45
C LYS A 279 23.98 23.74 -2.45
N LEU A 280 25.00 24.60 -2.50
CA LEU A 280 26.24 24.30 -3.21
C LEU A 280 27.30 23.76 -2.24
N GLY A 281 28.02 22.73 -2.65
CA GLY A 281 29.08 22.13 -1.84
C GLY A 281 28.60 21.65 -0.48
N ARG A 282 29.47 21.78 0.52
CA ARG A 282 29.25 21.25 1.86
C ARG A 282 28.81 22.30 2.86
N VAL A 283 28.07 21.84 3.87
CA VAL A 283 27.91 22.59 5.12
C VAL A 283 29.19 22.53 5.98
N ASP A 284 29.29 23.40 6.99
CA ASP A 284 30.36 23.36 8.00
C ASP A 284 30.17 22.20 9.00
N SER A 285 30.19 20.98 8.47
CA SER A 285 30.08 19.74 9.23
C SER A 285 30.97 18.66 8.59
N PRO A 286 31.59 17.78 9.39
CA PRO A 286 32.31 16.61 8.88
C PRO A 286 31.42 15.58 8.15
N LEU A 287 30.09 15.70 8.28
CA LEU A 287 29.14 14.75 7.69
C LEU A 287 28.92 14.95 6.18
N ASP A 288 29.32 16.10 5.63
CA ASP A 288 29.03 16.48 4.26
C ASP A 288 30.31 16.71 3.47
N PRO A 289 30.74 15.74 2.64
CA PRO A 289 31.95 15.86 1.84
C PRO A 289 31.71 16.50 0.46
N ALA A 290 30.54 17.13 0.22
CA ALA A 290 30.18 17.64 -1.10
C ALA A 290 31.17 18.72 -1.61
N PRO A 291 31.77 18.53 -2.80
CA PRO A 291 32.60 19.55 -3.46
C PRO A 291 31.73 20.69 -4.01
N ILE A 292 32.34 21.83 -4.27
CA ILE A 292 31.65 23.02 -4.81
C ILE A 292 30.91 22.73 -6.12
N SER A 293 31.42 21.84 -6.97
CA SER A 293 30.79 21.45 -8.24
C SER A 293 29.50 20.63 -8.08
N MET A 294 29.15 20.26 -6.85
CA MET A 294 27.96 19.49 -6.53
C MET A 294 26.89 20.39 -5.93
N ILE A 295 25.71 20.32 -6.53
CA ILE A 295 24.51 21.00 -6.04
C ILE A 295 23.62 19.93 -5.40
N GLU A 296 23.02 20.26 -4.26
CA GLU A 296 21.93 19.50 -3.67
C GLU A 296 20.74 20.44 -3.44
N THR A 297 19.64 20.22 -4.15
CA THR A 297 18.41 21.00 -3.99
C THR A 297 17.34 20.13 -3.36
N LEU A 298 16.89 20.52 -2.17
CA LEU A 298 15.73 19.92 -1.50
C LEU A 298 14.46 20.58 -2.01
N ILE A 299 13.56 19.80 -2.59
CA ILE A 299 12.32 20.28 -3.21
C ILE A 299 11.14 19.66 -2.48
N THR A 300 10.35 20.48 -1.78
CA THR A 300 9.07 20.06 -1.20
C THR A 300 7.94 20.45 -2.15
N TYR A 301 6.99 19.54 -2.36
CA TYR A 301 5.86 19.77 -3.25
C TYR A 301 4.55 19.71 -2.45
N LYS A 302 3.54 20.43 -2.94
CA LYS A 302 2.22 20.52 -2.30
C LYS A 302 1.53 19.16 -2.36
N SER A 303 0.76 18.81 -1.34
CA SER A 303 -0.17 17.68 -1.39
C SER A 303 -1.21 17.88 -2.50
N GLU A 304 -1.74 16.79 -3.06
CA GLU A 304 -2.76 16.87 -4.12
C GLU A 304 -3.98 17.70 -3.69
N PHE A 305 -4.38 17.60 -2.43
CA PHE A 305 -5.47 18.36 -1.83
C PHE A 305 -5.01 19.13 -0.59
N ILE A 306 -5.65 20.26 -0.31
CA ILE A 306 -5.35 21.06 0.89
C ILE A 306 -5.79 20.29 2.15
N THR A 307 -4.87 20.16 3.11
CA THR A 307 -5.11 19.50 4.40
C THR A 307 -4.98 20.46 5.59
N ASP A 308 -5.58 20.09 6.72
CA ASP A 308 -5.33 20.70 8.03
C ASP A 308 -4.02 20.16 8.67
N GLU A 309 -3.66 20.68 9.85
CA GLU A 309 -2.48 20.23 10.59
C GLU A 309 -2.55 18.76 11.05
N ALA A 310 -3.75 18.19 11.12
CA ALA A 310 -3.99 16.79 11.47
C ALA A 310 -4.02 15.87 10.23
N GLY A 311 -3.86 16.42 9.01
CA GLY A 311 -3.90 15.69 7.75
C GLY A 311 -5.30 15.43 7.20
N HIS A 312 -6.36 16.00 7.78
CA HIS A 312 -7.70 15.92 7.22
C HIS A 312 -7.87 16.91 6.06
N LEU A 313 -8.63 16.50 5.05
CA LEU A 313 -8.91 17.32 3.89
C LEU A 313 -9.78 18.53 4.27
N ARG A 314 -9.29 19.74 3.95
CA ARG A 314 -10.10 20.95 4.06
C ARG A 314 -11.09 21.02 2.90
N ARG A 315 -12.29 21.52 3.18
CA ARG A 315 -13.39 21.63 2.22
C ARG A 315 -13.72 23.10 2.02
N PHE A 316 -13.98 23.46 0.78
CA PHE A 316 -14.23 24.83 0.36
C PHE A 316 -15.54 24.90 -0.41
N GLU A 317 -16.19 26.05 -0.30
CA GLU A 317 -17.43 26.34 -1.01
C GLU A 317 -17.22 26.25 -2.52
N TYR A 318 -18.15 25.57 -3.20
CA TYR A 318 -18.07 25.31 -4.62
C TYR A 318 -19.41 25.62 -5.28
N ASP A 319 -19.38 26.50 -6.27
CA ASP A 319 -20.55 26.84 -7.06
C ASP A 319 -20.72 25.80 -8.17
N GLU A 320 -21.70 24.90 -8.02
CA GLU A 320 -21.99 23.87 -9.02
C GLU A 320 -22.50 24.43 -10.36
N SER A 321 -23.05 25.65 -10.36
CA SER A 321 -23.58 26.28 -11.58
C SER A 321 -22.49 26.94 -12.41
N ALA A 322 -21.50 27.56 -11.75
CA ALA A 322 -20.34 28.17 -12.39
C ALA A 322 -19.19 27.18 -12.63
N GLY A 323 -19.15 26.08 -11.88
CA GLY A 323 -18.10 25.07 -11.96
C GLY A 323 -16.79 25.48 -11.26
N GLU A 324 -16.81 26.51 -10.41
CA GLU A 324 -15.65 27.10 -9.76
C GLU A 324 -15.78 27.15 -8.24
N PHE A 325 -14.66 27.25 -7.54
CA PHE A 325 -14.64 27.46 -6.08
C PHE A 325 -14.92 28.92 -5.75
N VAL A 326 -15.80 29.14 -4.76
CA VAL A 326 -16.15 30.49 -4.30
C VAL A 326 -14.97 31.09 -3.56
N ARG A 327 -14.64 32.32 -3.91
CA ARG A 327 -13.56 33.08 -3.29
C ARG A 327 -14.11 34.33 -2.62
N ASP A 328 -13.47 34.75 -1.54
CA ASP A 328 -13.78 36.00 -0.87
C ASP A 328 -13.29 37.23 -1.67
N GLU A 329 -13.53 38.43 -1.15
CA GLU A 329 -13.10 39.69 -1.76
C GLU A 329 -11.56 39.81 -1.90
N ARG A 330 -10.80 38.95 -1.22
CA ARG A 330 -9.33 38.89 -1.26
C ARG A 330 -8.82 37.79 -2.20
N GLY A 331 -9.71 36.99 -2.79
CA GLY A 331 -9.37 35.88 -3.68
C GLY A 331 -9.02 34.58 -2.95
N GLU A 332 -9.23 34.51 -1.64
CA GLU A 332 -9.03 33.32 -0.80
C GLU A 332 -10.24 32.38 -0.88
N LEU A 333 -10.00 31.08 -0.80
CA LEU A 333 -11.06 30.07 -0.84
C LEU A 333 -11.88 30.11 0.45
N ILE A 334 -13.21 30.14 0.34
CA ILE A 334 -14.10 30.15 1.51
C ILE A 334 -14.25 28.71 2.03
N GLU A 335 -13.89 28.48 3.30
CA GLU A 335 -14.06 27.16 3.92
C GLU A 335 -15.55 26.84 4.15
N ASP A 336 -15.99 25.68 3.68
CA ASP A 336 -17.34 25.15 3.89
C ASP A 336 -17.26 23.66 4.26
N PRO A 337 -17.72 23.26 5.46
CA PRO A 337 -17.81 21.86 5.85
C PRO A 337 -18.61 20.95 4.90
N ALA A 338 -19.60 21.50 4.18
CA ALA A 338 -20.39 20.80 3.17
C ALA A 338 -19.79 20.88 1.76
N GLY A 339 -18.74 21.69 1.59
CA GLY A 339 -18.09 21.95 0.32
C GLY A 339 -17.22 20.81 -0.20
N ARG A 340 -16.43 21.14 -1.22
CA ARG A 340 -15.56 20.23 -1.95
C ARG A 340 -14.08 20.48 -1.58
N PRO A 341 -13.23 19.44 -1.51
CA PRO A 341 -11.80 19.66 -1.33
C PRO A 341 -11.20 20.31 -2.58
N PHE A 342 -10.28 21.24 -2.36
CA PHE A 342 -9.58 21.92 -3.44
C PHE A 342 -8.35 21.12 -3.87
N ARG A 343 -8.29 20.74 -5.15
CA ARG A 343 -7.14 20.07 -5.75
C ARG A 343 -6.09 21.12 -6.14
N GLN A 344 -4.87 20.98 -5.65
CA GLN A 344 -3.78 21.94 -5.85
C GLN A 344 -3.00 21.69 -7.15
N TRP A 345 -2.94 20.44 -7.61
CA TRP A 345 -2.19 20.06 -8.80
C TRP A 345 -2.95 20.39 -10.08
N ARG A 346 -2.21 20.77 -11.12
CA ARG A 346 -2.76 20.96 -12.47
C ARG A 346 -3.43 19.67 -12.98
N GLU A 347 -4.37 19.81 -13.92
CA GLU A 347 -5.11 18.68 -14.48
C GLU A 347 -4.22 17.66 -15.21
N GLU A 348 -3.12 18.13 -15.80
CA GLU A 348 -2.13 17.29 -16.47
C GLU A 348 -1.37 16.36 -15.51
N ILE A 349 -1.18 16.80 -14.26
CA ILE A 349 -0.42 16.10 -13.23
C ILE A 349 -1.34 15.12 -12.51
N ARG A 350 -1.05 13.82 -12.63
CA ARG A 350 -1.86 12.73 -12.05
C ARG A 350 -1.14 12.01 -10.93
N ASN A 351 0.17 11.96 -10.96
CA ASN A 351 0.99 11.29 -9.96
C ASN A 351 2.23 12.13 -9.62
N PRO A 352 2.93 11.80 -8.52
CA PRO A 352 4.18 12.47 -8.16
C PRO A 352 5.28 12.34 -9.23
N GLU A 353 5.29 11.26 -10.02
CA GLU A 353 6.24 11.07 -11.13
C GLU A 353 6.15 12.19 -12.17
N ASP A 354 4.94 12.63 -12.52
CA ASP A 354 4.71 13.72 -13.47
C ASP A 354 5.34 15.03 -12.96
N ILE A 355 5.27 15.28 -11.64
CA ILE A 355 5.90 16.46 -11.00
C ILE A 355 7.42 16.35 -11.13
N TRP A 356 7.98 15.16 -10.88
CA TRP A 356 9.42 14.93 -11.00
C TRP A 356 9.92 15.16 -12.44
N GLU A 357 9.18 14.70 -13.45
CA GLU A 357 9.54 14.94 -14.85
C GLU A 357 9.56 16.42 -15.22
N GLU A 358 8.58 17.20 -14.73
CA GLU A 358 8.55 18.65 -14.91
C GLU A 358 9.71 19.35 -14.19
N ILE A 359 10.07 18.91 -12.97
CA ILE A 359 11.25 19.41 -12.23
C ILE A 359 12.52 19.15 -13.03
N VAL A 360 12.74 17.93 -13.53
CA VAL A 360 13.94 17.57 -14.30
C VAL A 360 14.01 18.39 -15.59
N ARG A 361 12.89 18.60 -16.27
CA ARG A 361 12.82 19.43 -17.48
C ARG A 361 13.13 20.90 -17.19
N ALA A 362 12.58 21.46 -16.12
CA ALA A 362 12.80 22.85 -15.73
C ALA A 362 14.23 23.10 -15.23
N ALA A 363 14.83 22.14 -14.52
CA ALA A 363 16.16 22.24 -13.95
C ALA A 363 17.30 21.96 -14.95
N ALA A 364 16.97 21.63 -16.21
CA ALA A 364 17.95 21.32 -17.24
C ALA A 364 18.77 22.56 -17.62
N VAL A 365 20.02 22.61 -17.16
CA VAL A 365 20.99 23.66 -17.50
C VAL A 365 22.17 23.04 -18.26
N PRO A 366 22.61 23.61 -19.40
CA PRO A 366 23.78 23.12 -20.11
C PRO A 366 25.01 23.05 -19.21
N GLY A 367 25.77 21.95 -19.30
CA GLY A 367 26.96 21.71 -18.46
C GLY A 367 26.66 21.13 -17.07
N THR A 368 25.41 20.73 -16.81
CA THR A 368 25.01 19.95 -15.62
C THR A 368 24.58 18.54 -15.99
N THR A 369 24.79 17.58 -15.09
CA THR A 369 24.25 16.22 -15.22
C THR A 369 22.79 16.15 -14.79
N SER A 370 22.05 15.19 -15.34
CA SER A 370 20.73 14.81 -14.81
C SER A 370 20.88 14.12 -13.45
N ALA A 371 19.89 14.28 -12.57
CA ALA A 371 19.84 13.55 -11.32
C ALA A 371 18.88 12.35 -11.41
N PRO A 372 19.18 11.23 -10.73
CA PRO A 372 18.20 10.17 -10.54
C PRO A 372 17.06 10.64 -9.64
N LYS A 373 15.87 10.06 -9.81
CA LYS A 373 14.75 10.27 -8.90
C LYS A 373 15.12 9.71 -7.53
N LEU A 374 15.34 10.60 -6.58
CA LEU A 374 15.62 10.24 -5.19
C LEU A 374 14.85 11.17 -4.27
N GLN A 375 14.41 10.61 -3.16
CA GLN A 375 13.83 11.36 -2.06
C GLN A 375 14.84 11.49 -0.91
N PRO A 376 14.76 12.52 -0.06
CA PRO A 376 15.81 12.85 0.90
C PRO A 376 16.25 11.70 1.82
N ILE A 377 15.33 11.02 2.48
CA ILE A 377 15.64 9.93 3.44
C ILE A 377 16.18 8.73 2.66
N ALA A 378 15.51 8.32 1.59
CA ALA A 378 15.96 7.24 0.71
C ALA A 378 17.38 7.49 0.17
N ALA A 379 17.65 8.69 -0.34
CA ALA A 379 18.96 9.09 -0.85
C ALA A 379 20.05 8.94 0.21
N ARG A 380 19.82 9.45 1.43
CA ARG A 380 20.80 9.36 2.52
C ARG A 380 21.04 7.92 2.95
N ILE A 381 20.00 7.07 2.99
CA ILE A 381 20.16 5.63 3.28
C ILE A 381 21.01 4.96 2.20
N VAL A 382 20.72 5.21 0.92
CA VAL A 382 21.48 4.64 -0.22
C VAL A 382 22.94 5.10 -0.18
N MET A 383 23.20 6.37 0.10
CA MET A 383 24.56 6.92 0.23
C MET A 383 25.31 6.32 1.42
N LEU A 384 24.68 6.17 2.58
CA LEU A 384 25.32 5.59 3.77
C LEU A 384 25.66 4.10 3.59
N GLN A 385 24.87 3.37 2.80
CA GLN A 385 25.08 1.95 2.54
C GLN A 385 26.10 1.69 1.44
N SER A 386 25.97 2.40 0.32
CA SER A 386 26.71 2.10 -0.91
C SER A 386 27.84 3.09 -1.21
N GLY A 387 27.75 4.30 -0.65
CA GLY A 387 28.56 5.46 -1.02
C GLY A 387 28.12 6.12 -2.33
N MET A 388 27.03 5.65 -2.96
CA MET A 388 26.56 6.11 -4.27
C MET A 388 25.26 6.91 -4.15
N ARG A 389 24.98 7.74 -5.16
CA ARG A 389 23.83 8.66 -5.22
C ARG A 389 22.81 8.22 -6.28
N ALA A 390 22.67 6.91 -6.47
CA ALA A 390 21.76 6.32 -7.44
C ALA A 390 21.32 4.93 -6.97
N PRO A 391 20.12 4.45 -7.36
CA PRO A 391 19.66 3.10 -7.03
C PRO A 391 20.56 1.98 -7.57
N MET A 392 21.25 2.24 -8.69
CA MET A 392 22.26 1.37 -9.29
C MET A 392 23.54 2.17 -9.50
N GLY A 393 24.69 1.55 -9.23
CA GLY A 393 25.98 2.14 -9.57
C GLY A 393 27.05 1.07 -9.75
N LEU A 394 28.09 1.43 -10.49
CA LEU A 394 29.18 0.54 -10.87
C LEU A 394 30.50 1.12 -10.35
N LYS A 395 31.27 0.31 -9.63
CA LYS A 395 32.60 0.69 -9.11
C LYS A 395 33.69 0.07 -9.98
N VAL A 396 34.42 0.91 -10.69
CA VAL A 396 35.58 0.51 -11.51
C VAL A 396 36.84 0.58 -10.64
N TYR A 397 37.61 -0.50 -10.59
CA TYR A 397 38.90 -0.55 -9.89
C TYR A 397 39.99 -0.85 -10.90
N GLY A 398 41.14 -0.20 -10.75
CA GLY A 398 42.27 -0.32 -11.67
C GLY A 398 43.59 0.12 -11.03
N PRO A 399 44.70 -0.06 -11.75
CA PRO A 399 46.05 0.23 -11.23
C PRO A 399 46.36 1.72 -11.13
N ASP A 400 45.75 2.56 -11.96
CA ASP A 400 45.96 4.01 -12.02
C ASP A 400 44.67 4.75 -12.46
N LEU A 401 44.64 6.06 -12.23
CA LEU A 401 43.45 6.89 -12.49
C LEU A 401 43.11 7.03 -13.98
N GLU A 402 44.11 7.06 -14.87
CA GLU A 402 43.91 7.25 -16.31
C GLU A 402 43.24 6.01 -16.92
N THR A 403 43.70 4.82 -16.50
CA THR A 403 43.07 3.55 -16.88
C THR A 403 41.64 3.46 -16.36
N ILE A 404 41.39 3.86 -15.11
CA ILE A 404 40.04 3.84 -14.51
C ILE A 404 39.10 4.78 -15.26
N GLU A 405 39.54 6.00 -15.57
CA GLU A 405 38.74 7.00 -16.29
C GLU A 405 38.38 6.53 -17.70
N SER A 406 39.36 6.03 -18.47
CA SER A 406 39.15 5.52 -19.83
C SER A 406 38.10 4.40 -19.87
N VAL A 407 38.22 3.41 -18.96
CA VAL A 407 37.26 2.30 -18.86
C VAL A 407 35.89 2.78 -18.38
N ALA A 408 35.84 3.72 -17.42
CA ALA A 408 34.58 4.26 -16.92
C ALA A 408 33.80 5.00 -18.02
N LEU A 409 34.48 5.78 -18.87
CA LEU A 409 33.87 6.47 -20.02
C LEU A 409 33.36 5.49 -21.06
N GLU A 410 34.08 4.39 -21.32
CA GLU A 410 33.60 3.34 -22.22
C GLU A 410 32.32 2.69 -21.68
N ILE A 411 32.31 2.31 -20.40
CA ILE A 411 31.13 1.74 -19.72
C ILE A 411 29.95 2.72 -19.77
N GLU A 412 30.17 4.01 -19.53
CA GLU A 412 29.13 5.04 -19.63
C GLU A 412 28.51 5.08 -21.04
N GLY A 413 29.33 4.96 -22.09
CA GLY A 413 28.88 4.89 -23.48
C GLY A 413 28.01 3.67 -23.78
N TRP A 414 28.32 2.52 -23.20
CA TRP A 414 27.51 1.29 -23.33
C TRP A 414 26.20 1.38 -22.55
N LEU A 415 26.19 2.01 -21.37
CA LEU A 415 24.99 2.14 -20.53
C LEU A 415 23.96 3.15 -21.06
N LYS A 416 24.38 4.07 -21.93
CA LYS A 416 23.49 5.04 -22.60
C LYS A 416 22.77 4.47 -23.83
N GLN A 417 23.17 3.29 -24.31
CA GLN A 417 22.52 2.55 -25.40
C GLN A 417 21.41 1.67 -24.84
#